data_AF-A0A820CPF0-F1
#
_entry.id   AF-A0A820CPF0-F1
#
_cell.length_a   1.000
_cell.length_b   1.000
_cell.length_c   1.000
_cell.angle_alpha   90.00
_cell.angle_beta   90.00
_cell.angle_gamma   90.00
#
_symmetry.space_group_name_H-M   'P 1'
#
loop_
_entity.id
_entity.type
_entity.pdbx_description
1 polymer ?
#
loop_
_entity_poly.entity_id
_entity_poly.type
_entity_poly.pdbx_seq_one_letter_code
_entity_poly.pdbx_strand_id
1 'polypeptide(L)'
;MTLIGFILFFIGLILRFTHADDENEFVAARVVWAIDVELWWLRSLAFIIVIPFLGPHLVAIGKMLKDLSFFMCIIAIVMAGYGVASRSMVYYSNPTLFNDTTTDTSFDGRSIFRQIIYPIYYLIYGEFGKELDDLDIEPDAAWSVATHVLLAIHMLFVNILLTNLLIAMF
;
A
#
# COMPACT_ATOMS: atom_id res chain seq x y z
N MET A 1 5.38 17.62 -14.72
CA MET A 1 6.14 17.08 -13.57
C MET A 1 7.01 18.15 -12.91
N THR A 2 7.88 18.84 -13.65
CA THR A 2 8.74 19.91 -13.10
C THR A 2 7.97 21.08 -12.49
N LEU A 3 6.94 21.58 -13.18
CA LEU A 3 6.12 22.70 -12.71
C LEU A 3 5.35 22.33 -11.42
N ILE A 4 4.92 21.08 -11.28
CA ILE A 4 4.25 20.58 -10.06
C ILE A 4 5.23 20.52 -8.88
N GLY A 5 6.45 20.01 -9.08
CA GLY A 5 7.49 20.01 -8.05
C GLY A 5 7.85 21.43 -7.61
N PHE A 6 8.07 22.35 -8.55
CA PHE A 6 8.34 23.75 -8.18
C PHE A 6 7.17 24.38 -7.42
N ILE A 7 5.92 24.15 -7.82
CA ILE A 7 4.75 24.66 -7.09
C ILE A 7 4.68 24.07 -5.68
N LEU A 8 4.85 22.75 -5.51
CA LEU A 8 4.84 22.10 -4.21
C LEU A 8 5.97 22.61 -3.30
N PHE A 9 7.15 22.80 -3.86
CA PHE A 9 8.28 23.40 -3.16
C PHE A 9 7.94 24.80 -2.62
N PHE A 10 7.39 25.68 -3.47
CA PHE A 10 7.00 27.03 -3.04
C PHE A 10 5.83 27.02 -2.06
N ILE A 11 4.85 26.13 -2.22
CA ILE A 11 3.74 25.96 -1.27
C ILE A 11 4.29 25.55 0.11
N GLY A 12 5.15 24.52 0.18
CA GLY A 12 5.79 24.10 1.42
C GLY A 12 6.65 25.20 2.04
N LEU A 13 7.32 26.01 1.21
CA LEU A 13 8.11 27.15 1.63
C LEU A 13 7.25 28.26 2.25
N ILE A 14 6.12 28.60 1.63
CA ILE A 14 5.16 29.60 2.16
C ILE A 14 4.56 29.10 3.49
N LEU A 15 4.11 27.84 3.54
CA LEU A 15 3.61 27.22 4.77
C LEU A 15 4.63 27.29 5.91
N ARG A 16 5.93 27.08 5.59
CA ARG A 16 7.00 27.18 6.58
C ARG A 16 7.24 28.60 7.09
N PHE A 17 7.19 29.61 6.22
CA PHE A 17 7.52 31.00 6.57
C PHE A 17 6.35 31.77 7.18
N THR A 18 5.11 31.49 6.80
CA THR A 18 3.93 32.25 7.26
C THR A 18 3.41 31.75 8.62
N HIS A 19 3.57 30.47 8.95
CA HIS A 19 2.97 29.87 10.15
C HIS A 19 3.99 29.08 10.99
N ALA A 20 5.19 29.66 11.16
CA ALA A 20 6.26 29.04 11.94
C ALA A 20 5.90 28.79 13.43
N ASP A 21 4.87 29.46 13.95
CA ASP A 21 4.43 29.39 15.35
C ASP A 21 3.32 28.34 15.61
N ASP A 22 2.69 27.77 14.58
CA ASP A 22 1.66 26.72 14.73
C ASP A 22 2.26 25.32 14.45
N GLU A 23 2.21 24.42 15.45
CA GLU A 23 2.79 23.08 15.36
C GLU A 23 2.15 22.23 14.25
N ASN A 24 0.84 22.39 14.01
CA ASN A 24 0.13 21.58 13.01
C ASN A 24 0.54 21.94 11.58
N GLU A 25 0.68 23.24 11.30
CA GLU A 25 1.10 23.72 9.99
C GLU A 25 2.58 23.44 9.72
N PHE A 26 3.41 23.47 10.77
CA PHE A 26 4.80 23.04 10.66
C PHE A 26 4.93 21.55 10.28
N VAL A 27 4.12 20.68 10.88
CA VAL A 27 4.08 19.25 10.52
C VAL A 27 3.63 19.08 9.07
N ALA A 28 2.59 19.81 8.63
CA ALA A 28 2.14 19.77 7.25
C ALA A 28 3.24 20.21 6.26
N ALA A 29 3.96 21.31 6.55
CA ALA A 29 5.06 21.77 5.72
C ALA A 29 6.18 20.72 5.58
N ARG A 30 6.51 19.99 6.66
CA ARG A 30 7.49 18.90 6.62
C ARG A 30 7.04 17.75 5.73
N VAL A 31 5.77 17.38 5.79
CA VAL A 31 5.21 16.31 4.93
C VAL A 31 5.25 16.73 3.46
N VAL A 32 4.87 17.98 3.16
CA VAL A 32 4.93 18.52 1.79
C VAL A 32 6.35 18.49 1.24
N TRP A 33 7.34 18.92 2.03
CA TRP A 33 8.74 18.85 1.61
C TRP A 33 9.28 17.43 1.46
N ALA A 34 8.85 16.48 2.30
CA ALA A 34 9.22 15.07 2.15
C ALA A 34 8.74 14.51 0.81
N ILE A 35 7.49 14.80 0.44
CA ILE A 35 6.90 14.39 -0.84
C ILE A 35 7.58 15.11 -2.01
N ASP A 36 7.91 16.40 -1.87
CA ASP A 36 8.61 17.16 -2.91
C ASP A 36 9.98 16.53 -3.23
N VAL A 37 10.74 16.13 -2.20
CA VAL A 37 12.03 15.45 -2.38
C VAL A 37 11.87 14.14 -3.16
N GLU A 38 10.82 13.35 -2.92
CA GLU A 38 10.54 12.13 -3.71
C GLU A 38 10.29 12.46 -5.19
N LEU A 39 9.56 13.53 -5.50
CA LEU A 39 9.33 13.98 -6.87
C LEU A 39 10.63 14.41 -7.56
N TRP A 40 11.55 15.05 -6.83
CA TRP A 40 12.88 15.40 -7.32
C TRP A 40 13.76 14.16 -7.58
N TRP A 41 13.64 13.12 -6.76
CA TRP A 41 14.29 11.83 -7.03
C TRP A 41 13.75 11.17 -8.29
N LEU A 42 12.42 11.14 -8.49
CA LEU A 42 11.82 10.64 -9.73
C LEU A 42 12.28 11.46 -10.95
N ARG A 43 12.41 12.78 -10.82
CA ARG A 43 12.97 13.64 -11.88
C ARG A 43 14.43 13.31 -12.20
N SER A 44 15.19 12.85 -11.21
CA SER A 44 16.59 12.47 -11.37
C SER A 44 16.75 11.23 -12.27
N LEU A 45 15.75 10.35 -12.31
CA LEU A 45 15.70 9.23 -13.27
C LEU A 45 15.77 9.71 -14.72
N ALA A 46 15.20 10.88 -15.05
CA ALA A 46 15.28 11.43 -16.40
C ALA A 46 16.71 11.85 -16.80
N PHE A 47 17.58 12.18 -15.83
CA PHE A 47 19.00 12.40 -16.11
C PHE A 47 19.74 11.09 -16.35
N ILE A 48 19.33 10.00 -15.69
CA ILE A 48 19.91 8.65 -15.88
C ILE A 48 19.66 8.14 -17.31
N ILE A 49 18.56 8.55 -17.96
CA ILE A 49 18.25 8.19 -19.36
C ILE A 49 19.37 8.62 -20.34
N VAL A 50 20.06 9.72 -20.04
CA VAL A 50 21.13 10.25 -20.90
C VAL A 50 22.42 9.44 -20.78
N ILE A 51 22.59 8.66 -19.70
CA ILE A 51 23.79 7.84 -19.48
C ILE A 51 23.74 6.64 -20.43
N PRO A 52 24.73 6.45 -21.31
CA PRO A 52 24.67 5.46 -22.40
C PRO A 52 24.52 4.00 -21.92
N PHE A 53 25.00 3.69 -20.71
CA PHE A 53 24.86 2.35 -20.12
C PHE A 53 23.49 2.13 -19.46
N LEU A 54 22.94 3.11 -18.72
CA LEU A 54 21.70 2.93 -17.94
C LEU A 54 20.43 3.33 -18.70
N GLY A 55 20.54 4.19 -19.71
CA GLY A 55 19.39 4.73 -20.43
C GLY A 55 18.52 3.67 -21.10
N PRO A 56 19.07 2.76 -21.91
CA PRO A 56 18.30 1.70 -22.56
C PRO A 56 17.57 0.78 -21.56
N HIS A 57 18.20 0.45 -20.43
CA HIS A 57 17.58 -0.36 -19.38
C HIS A 57 16.39 0.36 -18.73
N LEU A 58 16.51 1.65 -18.43
CA LEU A 58 15.43 2.41 -17.81
C LEU A 58 14.24 2.61 -18.75
N VAL A 59 14.49 2.83 -20.05
CA VAL A 59 13.43 2.91 -21.07
C VAL A 59 12.71 1.57 -21.24
N ALA A 60 13.43 0.45 -21.18
CA ALA A 60 12.84 -0.89 -21.20
C ALA A 60 11.93 -1.13 -19.99
N ILE A 61 12.39 -0.82 -18.78
CA ILE A 61 11.59 -0.90 -17.54
C ILE A 61 10.33 -0.03 -17.65
N GLY A 62 10.44 1.20 -18.17
CA GLY A 62 9.29 2.09 -18.35
C GLY A 62 8.24 1.54 -19.32
N LYS A 63 8.65 0.88 -20.40
CA LYS A 63 7.73 0.23 -21.34
C LYS A 63 7.02 -0.95 -20.70
N MET A 64 7.78 -1.78 -19.98
CA MET A 64 7.30 -2.92 -19.21
C MET A 64 6.28 -2.50 -18.11
N LEU A 65 6.55 -1.40 -17.39
CA LEU A 65 5.64 -0.82 -16.39
C LEU A 65 4.27 -0.41 -16.97
N LYS A 66 4.23 0.04 -18.23
CA LYS A 66 2.96 0.37 -18.88
C LYS A 66 2.10 -0.88 -19.10
N ASP A 67 2.72 -1.97 -19.53
CA ASP A 67 2.05 -3.25 -19.76
C ASP A 67 1.64 -3.91 -18.42
N LEU A 68 2.39 -3.65 -17.34
CA LEU A 68 2.05 -4.04 -15.96
C LEU A 68 0.78 -3.36 -15.42
N SER A 69 0.37 -2.21 -15.95
CA SER A 69 -0.75 -1.44 -15.38
C SER A 69 -2.06 -2.23 -15.32
N PHE A 70 -2.36 -3.03 -16.34
CA PHE A 70 -3.55 -3.90 -16.37
C PHE A 70 -3.49 -4.96 -15.25
N PHE A 71 -2.30 -5.48 -15.02
CA PHE A 71 -2.07 -6.51 -14.02
C PHE A 71 -2.21 -5.98 -12.59
N MET A 72 -1.76 -4.75 -12.34
CA MET A 72 -2.00 -4.04 -11.08
C MET A 72 -3.50 -3.88 -10.78
N CYS A 73 -4.34 -3.67 -11.79
CA CYS A 73 -5.80 -3.64 -11.59
C CYS A 73 -6.34 -5.00 -11.13
N ILE A 74 -5.84 -6.11 -11.68
CA ILE A 74 -6.24 -7.46 -11.26
C ILE A 74 -5.82 -7.71 -9.80
N ILE A 75 -4.57 -7.37 -9.44
CA ILE A 75 -4.08 -7.47 -8.06
C ILE A 75 -4.99 -6.68 -7.12
N ALA A 76 -5.31 -5.43 -7.46
CA ALA A 76 -6.15 -4.57 -6.63
C ALA A 76 -7.55 -5.17 -6.40
N ILE A 77 -8.17 -5.74 -7.44
CA ILE A 77 -9.51 -6.37 -7.33
C ILE A 77 -9.44 -7.62 -6.44
N VAL A 78 -8.46 -8.49 -6.65
CA VAL A 78 -8.29 -9.72 -5.84
C VAL A 78 -7.96 -9.39 -4.38
N MET A 79 -7.11 -8.40 -4.16
CA MET A 79 -6.77 -7.87 -2.83
C MET A 79 -8.01 -7.31 -2.13
N ALA A 80 -8.80 -6.46 -2.79
CA ALA A 80 -10.01 -5.92 -2.22
C ALA A 80 -11.04 -7.01 -1.87
N GLY A 81 -11.21 -8.01 -2.75
CA GLY A 81 -12.12 -9.14 -2.52
C GLY A 81 -11.72 -9.98 -1.32
N TYR A 82 -10.44 -10.37 -1.22
CA TYR A 82 -9.93 -11.09 -0.06
C TYR A 82 -10.06 -10.27 1.23
N GLY A 83 -9.69 -8.99 1.18
CA GLY A 83 -9.69 -8.12 2.35
C GLY A 83 -11.05 -7.89 2.98
N VAL A 84 -12.07 -7.68 2.16
CA VAL A 84 -13.44 -7.54 2.65
C VAL A 84 -13.94 -8.87 3.22
N ALA A 85 -13.62 -9.98 2.56
CA ALA A 85 -14.04 -11.31 3.00
C ALA A 85 -13.37 -11.73 4.33
N SER A 86 -12.05 -11.58 4.46
CA SER A 86 -11.33 -11.99 5.67
C SER A 86 -11.76 -11.14 6.88
N ARG A 87 -11.87 -9.82 6.71
CA ARG A 87 -12.34 -8.95 7.79
C ARG A 87 -13.81 -9.19 8.13
N SER A 88 -14.68 -9.50 7.17
CA SER A 88 -16.07 -9.88 7.48
C SER A 88 -16.18 -11.17 8.31
N MET A 89 -15.29 -12.14 8.10
CA MET A 89 -15.30 -13.41 8.84
C MET A 89 -14.75 -13.24 10.27
N VAL A 90 -13.63 -12.52 10.42
CA VAL A 90 -12.99 -12.27 11.72
C VAL A 90 -13.77 -11.26 12.57
N TYR A 91 -14.41 -10.27 11.95
CA TYR A 91 -15.19 -9.24 12.66
C TYR A 91 -16.47 -9.79 13.31
N TYR A 92 -17.06 -10.86 12.75
CA TYR A 92 -18.26 -11.48 13.31
C TYR A 92 -17.97 -12.30 14.59
N SER A 93 -16.76 -12.86 14.72
CA SER A 93 -16.40 -13.71 15.87
C SER A 93 -15.87 -12.92 17.07
N ASN A 94 -15.14 -11.81 16.84
CA ASN A 94 -14.43 -11.10 17.91
C ASN A 94 -14.89 -9.64 18.08
N PRO A 95 -15.95 -9.37 18.88
CA PRO A 95 -16.34 -8.00 19.23
C PRO A 95 -15.32 -7.28 20.13
N THR A 96 -14.30 -7.99 20.65
CA THR A 96 -13.18 -7.40 21.41
C THR A 96 -12.14 -6.74 20.51
N LEU A 97 -12.01 -7.15 19.24
CA LEU A 97 -11.19 -6.44 18.23
C LEU A 97 -11.76 -5.04 17.90
N PHE A 98 -13.05 -4.82 18.17
CA PHE A 98 -13.67 -3.48 18.14
C PHE A 98 -13.38 -2.67 19.42
N ASN A 99 -13.12 -3.32 20.54
CA ASN A 99 -12.97 -2.70 21.86
C ASN A 99 -11.53 -2.44 22.29
N ASP A 100 -10.51 -2.86 21.51
CA ASP A 100 -9.14 -2.43 21.79
C ASP A 100 -9.02 -0.94 21.45
N THR A 101 -9.21 -0.17 22.51
CA THR A 101 -9.61 1.23 22.57
C THR A 101 -8.37 2.11 22.39
N THR A 102 -7.64 1.90 21.29
CA THR A 102 -6.63 2.83 20.76
C THR A 102 -6.86 3.18 19.29
N THR A 103 -7.97 2.73 18.72
CA THR A 103 -8.45 3.16 17.40
C THR A 103 -9.78 3.86 17.54
N ASP A 104 -9.77 5.18 17.36
CA ASP A 104 -10.96 6.01 17.24
C ASP A 104 -11.98 5.35 16.30
N THR A 105 -13.11 4.96 16.88
CA THR A 105 -14.28 4.36 16.23
C THR A 105 -15.10 5.40 15.47
N SER A 106 -14.42 6.33 14.81
CA SER A 106 -15.02 7.14 13.75
C SER A 106 -14.93 6.33 12.45
N PHE A 107 -15.99 6.31 11.66
CA PHE A 107 -16.02 5.81 10.29
C PHE A 107 -15.14 6.72 9.41
N ASP A 108 -13.86 6.80 9.72
CA ASP A 108 -12.85 7.56 9.00
C ASP A 108 -12.24 6.62 7.97
N GLY A 109 -12.18 7.03 6.69
CA GLY A 109 -11.67 6.18 5.61
C GLY A 109 -10.27 5.62 5.88
N ARG A 110 -9.51 6.29 6.76
CA ARG A 110 -8.19 5.87 7.26
C ARG A 110 -8.21 4.52 8.00
N SER A 111 -9.29 4.22 8.72
CA SER A 111 -9.47 2.96 9.44
C SER A 111 -9.61 1.77 8.49
N ILE A 112 -10.30 1.96 7.37
CA ILE A 112 -10.53 0.94 6.34
C ILE A 112 -9.20 0.53 5.69
N PHE A 113 -8.35 1.48 5.32
CA PHE A 113 -7.04 1.17 4.75
C PHE A 113 -6.15 0.40 5.72
N ARG A 114 -6.16 0.79 7.00
CA ARG A 114 -5.34 0.14 8.04
C ARG A 114 -5.80 -1.28 8.32
N GLN A 115 -7.10 -1.53 8.32
CA GLN A 115 -7.67 -2.83 8.65
C GLN A 115 -7.72 -3.77 7.44
N ILE A 116 -7.98 -3.25 6.24
CA ILE A 116 -8.17 -4.08 5.05
C ILE A 116 -6.91 -4.10 4.20
N ILE A 117 -6.44 -2.94 3.72
CA ILE A 117 -5.41 -2.91 2.67
C ILE A 117 -4.02 -3.24 3.19
N TYR A 118 -3.62 -2.72 4.34
CA TYR A 118 -2.25 -2.93 4.85
C TYR A 118 -1.92 -4.40 5.13
N PRO A 119 -2.73 -5.19 5.85
CA PRO A 119 -2.41 -6.59 6.11
C PRO A 119 -2.23 -7.40 4.82
N ILE A 120 -3.06 -7.14 3.81
CA ILE A 120 -3.00 -7.86 2.53
C ILE A 120 -1.79 -7.40 1.71
N TYR A 121 -1.39 -6.14 1.84
CA TYR A 121 -0.17 -5.67 1.19
C TYR A 121 1.05 -6.44 1.71
N TYR A 122 1.17 -6.58 3.04
CA TYR A 122 2.23 -7.37 3.67
C TYR A 122 2.16 -8.86 3.26
N LEU A 123 0.94 -9.37 3.06
CA LEU A 123 0.70 -10.73 2.59
C LEU A 123 1.28 -10.98 1.19
N ILE A 124 1.22 -10.01 0.27
CA ILE A 124 1.85 -10.13 -1.06
C ILE A 124 3.38 -10.31 -0.92
N TYR A 125 4.01 -9.67 0.06
CA TYR A 125 5.45 -9.82 0.33
C TYR A 125 5.80 -11.07 1.14
N GLY A 126 4.82 -11.88 1.53
CA GLY A 126 5.03 -13.11 2.29
C GLY A 126 5.17 -12.90 3.80
N GLU A 127 4.68 -11.78 4.35
CA GLU A 127 4.55 -11.59 5.79
C GLU A 127 3.16 -12.04 6.24
N PHE A 128 3.09 -13.12 7.02
CA PHE A 128 1.85 -13.79 7.43
C PHE A 128 1.47 -13.55 8.91
N GLY A 129 2.41 -13.07 9.72
CA GLY A 129 2.32 -13.14 11.19
C GLY A 129 1.02 -12.55 11.74
N LYS A 130 0.63 -11.36 11.28
CA LYS A 130 -0.59 -10.71 11.76
C LYS A 130 -1.89 -11.44 11.41
N GLU A 131 -1.96 -12.05 10.23
CA GLU A 131 -3.19 -12.74 9.83
C GLU A 131 -3.31 -14.10 10.53
N LEU A 132 -2.18 -14.77 10.80
CA LEU A 132 -2.16 -16.01 11.59
C LEU A 132 -2.51 -15.74 13.06
N ASP A 133 -1.94 -14.68 13.66
CA ASP A 133 -2.25 -14.29 15.04
C ASP A 133 -3.74 -13.96 15.23
N ASP A 134 -4.38 -13.29 14.26
CA ASP A 134 -5.82 -13.00 14.27
C ASP A 134 -6.69 -14.28 14.19
N LEU A 135 -6.16 -15.37 13.61
CA LEU A 135 -6.85 -16.64 13.41
C LEU A 135 -6.68 -17.62 14.58
N ASP A 136 -5.57 -17.53 15.32
CA ASP A 136 -5.26 -18.38 16.48
C ASP A 136 -6.02 -17.96 17.75
N ILE A 137 -6.78 -16.86 17.70
CA ILE A 137 -7.60 -16.37 18.83
C ILE A 137 -8.69 -17.38 19.22
N GLU A 138 -9.27 -18.10 18.25
CA GLU A 138 -10.31 -19.09 18.49
C GLU A 138 -10.24 -20.26 17.49
N PRO A 139 -9.35 -21.26 17.71
CA PRO A 139 -9.03 -22.29 16.74
C PRO A 139 -10.18 -23.29 16.46
N ASP A 140 -11.17 -23.39 17.35
CA ASP A 140 -12.27 -24.35 17.25
C ASP A 140 -13.50 -23.83 16.48
N ALA A 141 -13.48 -22.57 16.02
CA ALA A 141 -14.57 -22.01 15.25
C ALA A 141 -14.57 -22.50 13.79
N ALA A 142 -15.74 -22.92 13.27
CA ALA A 142 -15.88 -23.34 11.87
C ALA A 142 -15.45 -22.25 10.86
N TRP A 143 -15.58 -20.98 11.24
CA TRP A 143 -15.14 -19.82 10.47
C TRP A 143 -13.61 -19.68 10.41
N SER A 144 -12.88 -20.15 11.43
CA SER A 144 -11.42 -20.13 11.44
C SER A 144 -10.86 -21.01 10.32
N VAL A 145 -11.37 -22.25 10.17
CA VAL A 145 -10.98 -23.14 9.07
C VAL A 145 -11.30 -22.53 7.71
N ALA A 146 -12.46 -21.88 7.56
CA ALA A 146 -12.82 -21.21 6.31
C ALA A 146 -11.85 -20.06 5.97
N THR A 147 -11.44 -19.27 6.94
CA THR A 147 -10.48 -18.17 6.72
C THR A 147 -9.06 -18.68 6.45
N HIS A 148 -8.61 -19.76 7.09
CA HIS A 148 -7.34 -20.43 6.76
C HIS A 148 -7.33 -20.94 5.30
N VAL A 149 -8.43 -21.56 4.86
CA VAL A 149 -8.57 -22.02 3.46
C VAL A 149 -8.58 -20.82 2.51
N LEU A 150 -9.29 -19.75 2.85
CA LEU A 150 -9.34 -18.52 2.05
C LEU A 150 -7.95 -17.88 1.92
N LEU A 151 -7.19 -17.80 3.02
CA LEU A 151 -5.81 -17.32 3.05
C LEU A 151 -4.91 -18.19 2.15
N ALA A 152 -5.02 -19.52 2.25
CA ALA A 152 -4.24 -20.44 1.40
C ALA A 152 -4.56 -20.25 -0.09
N ILE A 153 -5.83 -20.09 -0.45
CA ILE A 153 -6.26 -19.82 -1.83
C ILE A 153 -5.72 -18.47 -2.31
N HIS A 154 -5.81 -17.43 -1.48
CA HIS A 154 -5.29 -16.10 -1.81
C HIS A 154 -3.78 -16.16 -2.09
N MET A 155 -3.03 -16.86 -1.25
CA MET A 155 -1.58 -17.01 -1.43
C MET A 155 -1.21 -17.82 -2.66
N LEU A 156 -1.94 -18.87 -2.96
CA LEU A 156 -1.75 -19.62 -4.21
C LEU A 156 -2.01 -18.72 -5.42
N PHE A 157 -3.10 -17.95 -5.38
CA PHE A 157 -3.47 -17.12 -6.52
C PHE A 157 -2.52 -15.93 -6.70
N VAL A 158 -2.27 -15.15 -5.65
CA VAL A 158 -1.47 -13.92 -5.75
C VAL A 158 0.02 -14.23 -5.76
N ASN A 159 0.53 -14.95 -4.77
CA ASN A 159 1.97 -15.09 -4.58
C ASN A 159 2.60 -16.13 -5.50
N ILE A 160 1.86 -17.17 -5.89
CA ILE A 160 2.37 -18.21 -6.80
C ILE A 160 1.92 -17.92 -8.23
N LEU A 161 0.62 -17.92 -8.52
CA LEU A 161 0.15 -17.84 -9.91
C LEU A 161 0.42 -16.46 -10.50
N LEU A 162 0.00 -15.41 -9.82
CA LEU A 162 -0.04 -14.06 -10.35
C LEU A 162 1.37 -13.43 -10.33
N THR A 163 2.14 -13.56 -9.24
CA THR A 163 3.57 -13.19 -9.25
C THR A 163 4.37 -13.92 -10.31
N ASN A 164 4.17 -15.23 -10.52
CA ASN A 164 4.88 -15.96 -11.58
C ASN A 164 4.44 -15.53 -12.99
N LEU A 165 3.16 -15.19 -13.18
CA LEU A 165 2.68 -14.65 -14.45
C LEU A 165 3.28 -13.28 -14.74
N LEU A 166 3.44 -12.44 -13.71
CA LEU A 166 4.11 -11.14 -13.80
C LEU A 166 5.58 -11.30 -14.17
N ILE A 167 6.29 -12.25 -13.53
CA ILE A 167 7.67 -12.59 -13.89
C ILE A 167 7.75 -13.10 -15.34
N ALA A 168 6.81 -13.92 -15.78
CA ALA A 168 6.81 -14.47 -17.14
C ALA A 168 6.47 -13.44 -18.23
N MET A 169 5.79 -12.35 -17.88
CA MET A 169 5.49 -11.25 -18.80
C MET A 169 6.69 -10.30 -18.99
N PHE A 170 7.60 -10.24 -18.02
CA PHE A 170 8.83 -9.44 -18.07
C PHE A 170 10.02 -10.21 -18.66
#